data_AF-A0A2E8X2Z6-F1
#
_entry.id   AF-A0A2E8X2Z6-F1
#
_cell.length_a   1.000
_cell.length_b   1.000
_cell.length_c   1.000
_cell.angle_alpha   90.00
_cell.angle_beta   90.00
_cell.angle_gamma   90.00
#
_symmetry.space_group_name_H-M   'P 1'
#
loop_
_entity.id
_entity.type
_entity.pdbx_description
1 polymer ?
#
loop_
_entity_poly.entity_id
_entity_poly.type
_entity_poly.pdbx_seq_one_letter_code
_entity_poly.pdbx_strand_id
1 'polypeptide(L)'
;MCSDVNILLMKLRIICIFISLFVLLSCQSANTSETEINIEATVQARVQETLDSQEGQSDQLPEQKFDFELSTYSFLQQFEDNAVVATAKFKDKIIKLDGSVESIDFDIFGDPYINLQPYLWDWDFELTSVQCMLEDIDQVQYLNAGDNISVYGKFSDWSLFTAILKDCNVIPETESVDVQDDFIEITPTPTLIPEALIPEDISNEDDPLSLFEKFWTYDG
;
A
#
# COMPACT_ATOMS: atom_id res chain seq x y z
N MET A 1 19.43 -12.67 30.19
CA MET A 1 18.92 -12.48 31.57
C MET A 1 19.03 -11.04 32.08
N CYS A 2 20.14 -10.30 31.93
CA CYS A 2 20.16 -8.87 32.33
C CYS A 2 19.52 -7.92 31.29
N SER A 3 19.65 -8.18 29.99
CA SER A 3 19.06 -7.34 28.94
C SER A 3 17.53 -7.42 28.89
N ASP A 4 16.98 -8.62 29.14
CA ASP A 4 15.54 -8.87 29.10
C ASP A 4 14.78 -8.10 30.20
N VAL A 5 15.41 -7.92 31.36
CA VAL A 5 14.84 -7.17 32.49
C VAL A 5 14.80 -5.67 32.19
N ASN A 6 15.84 -5.13 31.55
CA ASN A 6 15.86 -3.71 31.17
C ASN A 6 14.85 -3.40 30.06
N ILE A 7 14.69 -4.30 29.08
CA ILE A 7 13.68 -4.19 28.02
C ILE A 7 12.28 -4.27 28.62
N LEU A 8 12.04 -5.18 29.57
CA LEU A 8 10.76 -5.32 30.25
C LEU A 8 10.41 -4.09 31.11
N LEU A 9 11.38 -3.53 31.82
CA LEU A 9 11.22 -2.31 32.62
C LEU A 9 10.96 -1.08 31.74
N MET A 10 11.55 -1.01 30.54
CA MET A 10 11.30 0.07 29.59
C MET A 10 9.90 -0.02 28.98
N LYS A 11 9.45 -1.23 28.61
CA LYS A 11 8.08 -1.49 28.12
C LYS A 11 7.02 -1.15 29.17
N LEU A 12 7.26 -1.47 30.45
CA LEU A 12 6.35 -1.14 31.54
C LEU A 12 6.21 0.38 31.75
N ARG A 13 7.29 1.15 31.56
CA ARG A 13 7.27 2.63 31.66
C ARG A 13 6.47 3.27 30.52
N ILE A 14 6.62 2.75 29.30
CA ILE A 14 5.88 3.23 28.12
C ILE A 14 4.37 2.98 28.29
N ILE A 15 3.98 1.79 28.74
CA ILE A 15 2.58 1.44 29.01
C ILE A 15 1.97 2.35 30.08
N CYS A 16 2.70 2.67 31.16
CA CYS A 16 2.22 3.60 32.19
C CYS A 16 1.99 5.02 31.65
N ILE A 17 2.85 5.49 30.74
CA ILE A 17 2.70 6.81 30.11
C ILE A 17 1.46 6.82 29.21
N PHE A 18 1.25 5.78 28.39
CA PHE A 18 0.06 5.66 27.54
C PHE A 18 -1.25 5.58 28.35
N ILE A 19 -1.28 4.85 29.46
CA ILE A 19 -2.45 4.78 30.34
C ILE A 19 -2.73 6.16 30.95
N SER A 20 -1.70 6.90 31.37
CA SER A 20 -1.87 8.26 31.90
C SER A 20 -2.34 9.27 30.83
N LEU A 21 -1.94 9.07 29.58
CA LEU A 21 -2.36 9.88 28.43
C LEU A 21 -3.82 9.60 28.05
N PHE A 22 -4.24 8.33 28.11
CA PHE A 22 -5.60 7.88 27.77
C PHE A 22 -6.66 8.39 28.78
N VAL A 23 -6.26 8.61 30.04
CA VAL A 23 -7.13 9.20 31.08
C VAL A 23 -7.41 10.69 30.82
N LEU A 24 -6.60 11.38 30.03
CA LEU A 24 -6.80 12.80 29.70
C LEU A 24 -7.66 13.06 28.45
N LEU A 25 -7.96 12.03 27.65
CA LEU A 25 -8.76 12.17 26.41
C LEU A 25 -10.26 11.88 26.57
N SER A 26 -10.72 11.46 27.75
CA SER A 26 -12.12 11.06 27.98
C SER A 26 -13.01 12.21 28.47
N CYS A 27 -13.00 13.35 27.77
CA CYS A 27 -14.02 14.39 27.98
C CYS A 27 -14.09 15.36 26.80
N GLN A 28 -14.65 14.93 25.67
CA GLN A 28 -15.38 15.86 24.79
C GLN A 28 -16.69 15.23 24.29
N SER A 29 -17.71 16.05 24.48
CA SER A 29 -19.15 15.85 24.35
C SER A 29 -19.60 15.32 23.00
N ALA A 30 -20.60 14.43 23.05
CA ALA A 30 -21.55 14.20 21.98
C ALA A 30 -22.25 15.50 21.60
N ASN A 31 -22.47 15.72 20.30
CA ASN A 31 -23.56 16.52 19.77
C ASN A 31 -23.99 15.93 18.43
N THR A 32 -25.11 15.21 18.48
CA THR A 32 -25.88 14.72 17.34
C THR A 32 -26.57 15.91 16.66
N SER A 33 -26.39 16.06 15.35
CA SER A 33 -27.26 16.92 14.53
C SER A 33 -27.54 16.19 13.23
N GLU A 34 -28.73 15.60 13.17
CA GLU A 34 -29.30 14.98 11.98
C GLU A 34 -29.68 16.09 10.99
N THR A 35 -29.26 15.96 9.73
CA THR A 35 -29.87 16.69 8.63
C THR A 35 -29.91 15.77 7.42
N GLU A 36 -31.09 15.26 7.11
CA GLU A 36 -31.38 14.46 5.92
C GLU A 36 -31.07 15.26 4.65
N ILE A 37 -30.22 14.71 3.79
CA ILE A 37 -30.03 15.20 2.42
C ILE A 37 -30.56 14.09 1.49
N ASN A 38 -31.54 14.44 0.67
CA ASN A 38 -32.23 13.53 -0.25
C ASN A 38 -31.34 13.24 -1.49
N ILE A 39 -30.78 12.03 -1.56
CA ILE A 39 -29.74 11.61 -2.51
C ILE A 39 -30.30 11.16 -3.88
N GLU A 40 -31.62 11.07 -4.07
CA GLU A 40 -32.17 10.47 -5.29
C GLU A 40 -32.15 11.38 -6.55
N ALA A 41 -32.00 12.70 -6.41
CA ALA A 41 -32.12 13.63 -7.54
C ALA A 41 -30.78 14.07 -8.18
N THR A 42 -29.63 13.83 -7.53
CA THR A 42 -28.31 14.30 -8.04
C THR A 42 -27.57 13.23 -8.86
N VAL A 43 -27.91 11.95 -8.66
CA VAL A 43 -27.28 10.81 -9.35
C VAL A 43 -27.68 10.73 -10.82
N GLN A 44 -28.91 11.13 -11.16
CA GLN A 44 -29.42 11.05 -12.54
C GLN A 44 -28.90 12.17 -13.47
N ALA A 45 -28.22 13.19 -12.94
CA ALA A 45 -27.68 14.31 -13.73
C ALA A 45 -26.18 14.19 -14.05
N ARG A 46 -25.37 13.47 -13.26
CA ARG A 46 -23.93 13.26 -13.53
C ARG A 46 -23.61 12.10 -14.48
N VAL A 47 -24.54 11.15 -14.64
CA VAL A 47 -24.33 9.96 -15.49
C VAL A 47 -24.31 10.33 -16.98
N GLN A 48 -24.99 11.41 -17.39
CA GLN A 48 -25.13 11.75 -18.81
C GLN A 48 -24.03 12.68 -19.36
N GLU A 49 -23.25 13.35 -18.51
CA GLU A 49 -22.17 14.25 -18.95
C GLU A 49 -20.79 13.55 -19.02
N THR A 50 -20.68 12.32 -18.49
CA THR A 50 -19.40 11.58 -18.44
C THR A 50 -19.23 10.56 -19.59
N LEU A 51 -20.27 10.31 -20.40
CA LEU A 51 -20.24 9.26 -21.44
C LEU A 51 -19.92 9.77 -22.86
N ASP A 52 -19.83 11.09 -23.08
CA ASP A 52 -19.60 11.70 -24.41
C ASP A 52 -18.26 12.48 -24.51
N SER A 53 -17.28 12.21 -23.66
CA SER A 53 -15.93 12.80 -23.77
C SER A 53 -14.80 11.80 -23.55
N GLN A 54 -15.01 10.56 -24.02
CA GLN A 54 -13.92 9.61 -24.28
C GLN A 54 -13.83 9.30 -25.77
N GLU A 55 -13.37 10.28 -26.55
CA GLU A 55 -12.64 10.00 -27.78
C GLU A 55 -11.42 10.93 -27.83
N GLY A 56 -10.23 10.33 -27.67
CA GLY A 56 -8.99 10.80 -28.28
C GLY A 56 -8.08 11.70 -27.46
N GLN A 57 -7.30 11.15 -26.52
CA GLN A 57 -5.88 11.50 -26.40
C GLN A 57 -5.09 10.42 -25.64
N SER A 58 -4.45 9.53 -26.41
CA SER A 58 -3.29 8.78 -25.94
C SER A 58 -2.13 9.76 -25.86
N ASP A 59 -2.08 10.54 -24.80
CA ASP A 59 -0.91 11.35 -24.46
C ASP A 59 0.11 10.42 -23.81
N GLN A 60 1.19 10.15 -24.53
CA GLN A 60 2.42 9.63 -23.96
C GLN A 60 2.90 10.64 -22.92
N LEU A 61 2.72 10.31 -21.64
CA LEU A 61 3.33 11.02 -20.51
C LEU A 61 4.85 11.13 -20.79
N PRO A 62 5.49 12.30 -20.62
CA PRO A 62 6.92 12.44 -20.82
C PRO A 62 7.67 11.36 -20.05
N GLU A 63 8.53 10.61 -20.74
CA GLU A 63 9.34 9.56 -20.15
C GLU A 63 10.27 10.17 -19.09
N GLN A 64 9.89 10.02 -17.81
CA GLN A 64 10.66 10.54 -16.70
C GLN A 64 11.98 9.78 -16.61
N LYS A 65 13.10 10.49 -16.75
CA LYS A 65 14.44 9.90 -16.67
C LYS A 65 14.95 9.92 -15.23
N PHE A 66 15.38 8.76 -14.74
CA PHE A 66 16.01 8.58 -13.42
C PHE A 66 17.52 8.35 -13.56
N ASP A 67 18.33 8.88 -12.65
CA ASP A 67 19.76 8.53 -12.56
C ASP A 67 19.95 7.14 -11.93
N PHE A 68 19.04 6.77 -11.01
CA PHE A 68 19.02 5.48 -10.32
C PHE A 68 17.59 4.99 -10.13
N GLU A 69 17.40 3.69 -10.29
CA GLU A 69 16.17 2.96 -9.92
C GLU A 69 16.60 1.82 -9.00
N LEU A 70 16.14 1.84 -7.75
CA LEU A 70 16.58 0.92 -6.70
C LEU A 70 15.40 0.61 -5.76
N SER A 71 15.46 -0.52 -5.07
CA SER A 71 14.60 -0.71 -3.90
C SER A 71 15.01 0.18 -2.74
N THR A 72 14.04 0.57 -1.92
CA THR A 72 14.28 1.35 -0.69
C THR A 72 15.32 0.65 0.20
N TYR A 73 15.26 -0.68 0.30
CA TYR A 73 16.26 -1.49 0.99
C TYR A 73 17.67 -1.27 0.44
N SER A 74 17.86 -1.46 -0.88
CA SER A 74 19.18 -1.34 -1.51
C SER A 74 19.75 0.08 -1.43
N PHE A 75 18.86 1.07 -1.40
CA PHE A 75 19.23 2.46 -1.23
C PHE A 75 19.70 2.76 0.19
N LEU A 76 18.90 2.41 1.22
CA LEU A 76 19.25 2.65 2.61
C LEU A 76 20.47 1.83 3.07
N GLN A 77 20.62 0.59 2.58
CA GLN A 77 21.80 -0.24 2.89
C GLN A 77 23.11 0.47 2.57
N GLN A 78 23.16 1.28 1.51
CA GLN A 78 24.38 2.01 1.15
C GLN A 78 24.75 3.08 2.18
N PHE A 79 23.76 3.64 2.88
CA PHE A 79 24.00 4.59 3.98
C PHE A 79 24.46 3.88 5.25
N GLU A 80 23.87 2.74 5.57
CA GLU A 80 24.32 1.87 6.67
C GLU A 80 25.75 1.37 6.45
N ASP A 81 26.08 0.95 5.22
CA ASP A 81 27.43 0.52 4.86
C ASP A 81 28.44 1.68 4.93
N ASN A 82 28.10 2.82 4.31
CA ASN A 82 28.94 4.02 4.30
C ASN A 82 28.19 5.28 3.82
N ALA A 83 27.57 5.99 4.76
CA ALA A 83 26.83 7.22 4.48
C ALA A 83 27.64 8.32 3.74
N VAL A 84 28.96 8.43 3.95
CA VAL A 84 29.78 9.45 3.25
C VAL A 84 29.91 9.11 1.77
N VAL A 85 30.12 7.84 1.45
CA VAL A 85 30.21 7.38 0.05
C VAL A 85 28.84 7.42 -0.62
N ALA A 86 27.78 6.98 0.07
CA ALA A 86 26.41 7.05 -0.44
C ALA A 86 25.99 8.50 -0.73
N THR A 87 26.23 9.42 0.20
CA THR A 87 25.97 10.85 -0.01
C THR A 87 26.70 11.38 -1.24
N ALA A 88 27.98 11.07 -1.41
CA ALA A 88 28.74 11.50 -2.59
C ALA A 88 28.22 10.88 -3.90
N LYS A 89 27.75 9.62 -3.85
CA LYS A 89 27.20 8.89 -5.00
C LYS A 89 25.85 9.47 -5.46
N PHE A 90 24.98 9.82 -4.51
CA PHE A 90 23.60 10.21 -4.76
C PHE A 90 23.37 11.72 -4.81
N LYS A 91 24.36 12.52 -4.41
CA LYS A 91 24.28 13.98 -4.44
C LYS A 91 23.77 14.50 -5.78
N ASP A 92 22.71 15.30 -5.71
CA ASP A 92 22.06 15.96 -6.84
C ASP A 92 21.46 15.01 -7.89
N LYS A 93 21.24 13.73 -7.56
CA LYS A 93 20.68 12.71 -8.45
C LYS A 93 19.18 12.57 -8.29
N ILE A 94 18.50 12.28 -9.39
CA ILE A 94 17.08 11.90 -9.36
C ILE A 94 17.01 10.38 -9.17
N ILE A 95 16.40 9.96 -8.07
CA ILE A 95 16.35 8.56 -7.66
C ILE A 95 14.89 8.15 -7.62
N LYS A 96 14.58 7.03 -8.28
CA LYS A 96 13.31 6.34 -8.11
C LYS A 96 13.48 5.16 -7.16
N LEU A 97 12.58 5.06 -6.19
CA LEU A 97 12.60 4.07 -5.14
C LEU A 97 11.26 3.35 -5.04
N ASP A 98 11.31 2.03 -5.01
CA ASP A 98 10.18 1.15 -4.67
C ASP A 98 10.19 0.81 -3.18
N GLY A 99 9.02 0.83 -2.54
CA GLY A 99 8.88 0.56 -1.10
C GLY A 99 7.44 0.65 -0.60
N SER A 100 7.28 0.49 0.71
CA SER A 100 5.99 0.60 1.38
C SER A 100 5.88 1.92 2.14
N VAL A 101 4.70 2.51 2.16
CA VAL A 101 4.40 3.72 2.93
C VAL A 101 4.52 3.42 4.43
N GLU A 102 5.48 4.04 5.10
CA GLU A 102 5.59 4.00 6.57
C GLU A 102 4.59 4.99 7.20
N SER A 103 4.62 6.24 6.74
CA SER A 103 3.77 7.31 7.25
C SER A 103 3.62 8.44 6.23
N ILE A 104 2.52 9.18 6.32
CA ILE A 104 2.26 10.40 5.56
C ILE A 104 1.96 11.49 6.58
N ASP A 105 2.70 12.60 6.55
CA ASP A 105 2.57 13.67 7.54
C ASP A 105 3.09 15.01 7.00
N PHE A 106 3.12 16.04 7.84
CA PHE A 106 3.69 17.35 7.57
C PHE A 106 4.93 17.58 8.42
N ASP A 107 5.91 18.26 7.85
CA ASP A 107 7.07 18.70 8.61
C ASP A 107 6.71 19.88 9.56
N ILE A 108 7.71 20.35 10.30
CA ILE A 108 7.52 21.46 11.26
C ILE A 108 7.17 22.80 10.60
N PHE A 109 7.35 22.92 9.28
CA PHE A 109 7.01 24.09 8.47
C PHE A 109 5.65 23.93 7.75
N GLY A 110 5.06 22.73 7.78
CA GLY A 110 3.79 22.42 7.15
C GLY A 110 3.92 21.87 5.74
N ASP A 111 5.13 21.49 5.31
CA ASP A 111 5.36 20.87 4.01
C ASP A 111 5.01 19.38 4.08
N PRO A 112 4.18 18.85 3.16
CA PRO A 112 3.78 17.45 3.18
C PRO A 112 4.95 16.54 2.79
N TYR A 113 5.02 15.38 3.43
CA TYR A 113 5.97 14.34 3.08
C TYR A 113 5.42 12.94 3.27
N ILE A 114 6.08 11.99 2.63
CA ILE A 114 5.86 10.56 2.83
C ILE A 114 7.16 9.91 3.28
N ASN A 115 7.09 9.11 4.35
CA ASN A 115 8.17 8.21 4.73
C ASN A 115 7.97 6.86 4.04
N LEU A 116 9.03 6.39 3.39
CA LEU A 116 9.07 5.12 2.69
C LEU A 116 10.04 4.18 3.41
N GLN A 117 9.60 2.93 3.59
CA GLN A 117 10.36 1.85 4.19
C GLN A 117 10.53 0.69 3.19
N PRO A 118 11.52 -0.21 3.41
CA PRO A 118 11.59 -1.47 2.68
C PRO A 118 10.28 -2.27 2.77
N TYR A 119 9.94 -3.02 1.71
CA TYR A 119 8.76 -3.90 1.68
C TYR A 119 8.77 -4.98 2.77
N LEU A 120 9.98 -5.50 3.07
CA LEU A 120 10.17 -6.48 4.12
C LEU A 120 10.78 -5.79 5.33
N TRP A 121 10.14 -5.98 6.47
CA TRP A 121 10.61 -5.43 7.73
C TRP A 121 11.94 -6.07 8.12
N ASP A 122 12.93 -5.24 8.43
CA ASP A 122 14.26 -5.66 8.84
C ASP A 122 14.72 -4.76 10.00
N TRP A 123 15.28 -5.39 11.03
CA TRP A 123 15.73 -4.75 12.26
C TRP A 123 16.89 -3.77 11.99
N ASP A 124 17.64 -4.00 10.92
CA ASP A 124 18.71 -3.10 10.47
C ASP A 124 18.18 -1.72 10.04
N PHE A 125 16.91 -1.64 9.62
CA PHE A 125 16.29 -0.40 9.12
C PHE A 125 15.21 0.18 10.05
N GLU A 126 15.07 -0.33 11.29
CA GLU A 126 14.08 0.18 12.27
C GLU A 126 14.20 1.68 12.55
N LEU A 127 15.40 2.25 12.37
CA LEU A 127 15.71 3.65 12.68
C LEU A 127 15.89 4.51 11.42
N THR A 128 15.88 3.91 10.24
CA THR A 128 16.21 4.59 8.99
C THR A 128 15.03 4.60 8.04
N SER A 129 14.81 5.74 7.40
CA SER A 129 13.71 5.90 6.46
C SER A 129 14.12 6.77 5.29
N VAL A 130 13.35 6.69 4.21
CA VAL A 130 13.41 7.68 3.14
C VAL A 130 12.25 8.65 3.35
N GLN A 131 12.57 9.92 3.55
CA GLN A 131 11.58 10.99 3.58
C GLN A 131 11.51 11.65 2.20
N CYS A 132 10.37 11.52 1.54
CA CYS A 132 10.08 12.16 0.26
C CYS A 132 9.26 13.43 0.48
N MET A 133 9.86 14.60 0.29
CA MET A 133 9.19 15.90 0.43
C MET A 133 8.37 16.20 -0.84
N LEU A 134 7.07 16.40 -0.66
CA LEU A 134 6.11 16.57 -1.74
C LEU A 134 5.80 18.06 -1.96
N GLU A 135 5.54 18.44 -3.21
CA GLU A 135 5.03 19.79 -3.53
C GLU A 135 3.50 19.85 -3.48
N ASP A 136 2.84 18.72 -3.72
CA ASP A 136 1.38 18.63 -3.84
C ASP A 136 0.84 17.48 -2.98
N ILE A 137 -0.08 17.82 -2.07
CA ILE A 137 -0.74 16.88 -1.17
C ILE A 137 -1.68 15.93 -1.92
N ASP A 138 -2.18 16.32 -3.09
CA ASP A 138 -3.13 15.53 -3.88
C ASP A 138 -2.55 14.17 -4.30
N GLN A 139 -1.22 14.07 -4.35
CA GLN A 139 -0.49 12.84 -4.67
C GLN A 139 -0.63 11.73 -3.61
N VAL A 140 -1.00 12.07 -2.38
CA VAL A 140 -1.01 11.14 -1.25
C VAL A 140 -2.37 11.01 -0.57
N GLN A 141 -3.38 11.75 -0.99
CA GLN A 141 -4.71 11.74 -0.35
C GLN A 141 -5.40 10.37 -0.34
N TYR A 142 -5.02 9.48 -1.27
CA TYR A 142 -5.59 8.14 -1.41
C TYR A 142 -4.70 7.04 -0.81
N LEU A 143 -3.52 7.39 -0.30
CA LEU A 143 -2.56 6.43 0.24
C LEU A 143 -2.70 6.29 1.75
N ASN A 144 -2.37 5.10 2.23
CA ASN A 144 -2.33 4.74 3.63
C ASN A 144 -0.98 4.10 3.96
N ALA A 145 -0.65 4.09 5.25
CA ALA A 145 0.49 3.30 5.73
C ALA A 145 0.31 1.82 5.37
N GLY A 146 1.37 1.23 4.81
CA GLY A 146 1.39 -0.14 4.29
C GLY A 146 1.22 -0.24 2.77
N ASP A 147 0.73 0.80 2.09
CA ASP A 147 0.57 0.76 0.64
C ASP A 147 1.92 0.63 -0.06
N ASN A 148 1.97 -0.17 -1.13
CA ASN A 148 3.16 -0.31 -1.96
C ASN A 148 3.14 0.74 -3.07
N ILE A 149 4.22 1.51 -3.16
CA ILE A 149 4.35 2.60 -4.12
C ILE A 149 5.77 2.68 -4.66
N SER A 150 5.91 3.39 -5.77
CA SER A 150 7.18 3.96 -6.16
C SER A 150 7.16 5.47 -5.92
N VAL A 151 8.26 6.04 -5.44
CA VAL A 151 8.47 7.49 -5.41
C VAL A 151 9.68 7.83 -6.24
N TYR A 152 9.74 9.06 -6.75
CA TYR A 152 10.99 9.59 -7.25
C TYR A 152 11.18 11.04 -6.85
N GLY A 153 12.43 11.42 -6.64
CA GLY A 153 12.79 12.78 -6.24
C GLY A 153 14.28 13.00 -6.32
N LYS A 154 14.70 14.23 -6.09
CA LYS A 154 16.11 14.61 -6.05
C LYS A 154 16.67 14.36 -4.66
N PHE A 155 17.75 13.57 -4.55
CA PHE A 155 18.42 13.40 -3.27
C PHE A 155 19.02 14.72 -2.78
N SER A 156 18.65 15.10 -1.56
CA SER A 156 19.07 16.34 -0.92
C SER A 156 20.10 16.10 0.17
N ASP A 157 19.78 15.24 1.15
CA ASP A 157 20.63 15.08 2.34
C ASP A 157 20.44 13.74 3.05
N TRP A 158 21.40 13.39 3.89
CA TRP A 158 21.31 12.31 4.88
C TRP A 158 21.44 12.91 6.28
N SER A 159 20.35 12.89 7.04
CA SER A 159 20.28 13.55 8.35
C SER A 159 19.51 12.69 9.34
N LEU A 160 20.07 12.50 10.55
CA LEU A 160 19.43 11.77 11.65
C LEU A 160 18.85 10.40 11.23
N PHE A 161 19.60 9.63 10.41
CA PHE A 161 19.20 8.32 9.87
C PHE A 161 18.10 8.37 8.78
N THR A 162 17.73 9.57 8.31
CA THR A 162 16.76 9.76 7.24
C THR A 162 17.44 10.24 5.96
N ALA A 163 17.14 9.57 4.85
CA ALA A 163 17.48 10.05 3.52
C ALA A 163 16.38 10.97 3.00
N ILE A 164 16.71 12.22 2.69
CA ILE A 164 15.73 13.23 2.28
C ILE A 164 15.78 13.39 0.76
N LEU A 165 14.65 13.11 0.12
CA LEU A 165 14.39 13.43 -1.28
C LEU A 165 13.51 14.67 -1.36
N LYS A 166 13.81 15.56 -2.30
CA LYS A 166 13.03 16.76 -2.61
C LYS A 166 12.35 16.65 -3.96
N ASP A 167 11.35 17.49 -4.17
CA ASP A 167 10.59 17.60 -5.41
C ASP A 167 9.98 16.23 -5.77
N CYS A 168 9.43 15.56 -4.75
CA CYS A 168 8.99 14.19 -4.88
C CYS A 168 7.69 14.05 -5.63
N ASN A 169 7.62 12.96 -6.38
CA ASN A 169 6.43 12.52 -7.08
C ASN A 169 6.12 11.06 -6.74
N VAL A 170 4.85 10.75 -6.55
CA VAL A 170 4.36 9.41 -6.23
C VAL A 170 3.84 8.73 -7.50
N ILE A 171 4.29 7.50 -7.70
CA ILE A 171 3.81 6.59 -8.74
C ILE A 171 3.08 5.46 -7.99
N PRO A 172 1.74 5.45 -8.00
CA PRO A 172 1.00 4.32 -7.44
C PRO A 172 1.35 3.06 -8.21
N GLU A 173 1.48 1.93 -7.51
CA GLU A 173 1.49 0.64 -8.20
C GLU A 173 0.11 0.46 -8.82
N THR A 174 -0.01 0.73 -10.12
CA THR A 174 -1.15 0.24 -10.87
C THR A 174 -1.01 -1.26 -10.88
N GLU A 175 -1.81 -1.95 -10.05
CA GLU A 175 -2.15 -3.33 -10.32
C GLU A 175 -2.58 -3.36 -11.79
N SER A 176 -1.88 -4.16 -12.60
CA SER A 176 -2.37 -4.50 -13.93
C SER A 176 -3.75 -5.10 -13.72
N VAL A 177 -4.78 -4.31 -14.00
CA VAL A 177 -6.12 -4.83 -14.24
C VAL A 177 -5.96 -5.68 -15.50
N ASP A 178 -5.66 -6.96 -15.30
CA ASP A 178 -5.90 -7.97 -16.31
C ASP A 178 -7.38 -7.83 -16.63
N VAL A 179 -7.67 -7.16 -17.75
CA VAL A 179 -8.96 -7.27 -18.41
C VAL A 179 -9.02 -8.73 -18.85
N GLN A 180 -9.47 -9.60 -17.95
CA GLN A 180 -10.04 -10.86 -18.35
C GLN A 180 -11.24 -10.47 -19.20
N ASP A 181 -11.05 -10.58 -20.52
CA ASP A 181 -12.13 -10.68 -21.49
C ASP A 181 -13.09 -11.76 -20.95
N ASP A 182 -14.17 -11.32 -20.29
CA ASP A 182 -15.33 -12.14 -20.01
C ASP A 182 -15.96 -12.49 -21.37
N PHE A 183 -15.37 -13.48 -22.04
CA PHE A 183 -15.99 -14.14 -23.16
C PHE A 183 -17.20 -14.89 -22.62
N ILE A 184 -18.37 -14.29 -22.74
CA ILE A 184 -19.66 -14.93 -22.46
C ILE A 184 -19.77 -16.12 -23.42
N GLU A 185 -19.37 -17.30 -22.95
CA GLU A 185 -19.67 -18.55 -23.61
C GLU A 185 -21.17 -18.84 -23.39
N ILE A 186 -21.99 -18.42 -24.36
CA ILE A 186 -23.40 -18.80 -24.45
C ILE A 186 -23.49 -20.31 -24.64
N THR A 187 -23.57 -21.04 -23.53
CA THR A 187 -23.94 -22.46 -23.54
C THR A 187 -25.38 -22.58 -24.04
N PRO A 188 -25.66 -23.35 -25.11
CA PRO A 188 -27.02 -23.52 -25.58
C PRO A 188 -27.85 -24.29 -24.54
N THR A 189 -28.98 -23.67 -24.17
CA THR A 189 -30.07 -24.22 -23.36
C THR A 189 -30.32 -25.71 -23.64
N PRO A 190 -30.18 -26.62 -22.65
CA PRO A 190 -30.57 -28.01 -22.84
C PRO A 190 -32.10 -28.13 -22.87
N THR A 191 -32.61 -28.61 -24.01
CA THR A 191 -33.99 -29.00 -24.25
C THR A 191 -34.47 -30.02 -23.21
N LEU A 192 -35.55 -29.70 -22.51
CA LEU A 192 -36.24 -30.59 -21.56
C LEU A 192 -36.75 -31.85 -22.28
N ILE A 193 -36.23 -33.02 -21.91
CA ILE A 193 -36.81 -34.33 -22.22
C ILE A 193 -37.59 -34.78 -20.98
N PRO A 194 -38.85 -35.24 -21.10
CA PRO A 194 -39.71 -35.47 -19.96
C PRO A 194 -39.32 -36.72 -19.14
N GLU A 195 -39.56 -36.53 -17.86
CA GLU A 195 -39.36 -37.37 -16.68
C GLU A 195 -39.90 -38.79 -16.83
N ALA A 196 -39.01 -39.77 -16.71
CA ALA A 196 -39.34 -41.18 -16.60
C ALA A 196 -38.63 -41.77 -15.37
N LEU A 197 -39.37 -41.77 -14.24
CA LEU A 197 -39.55 -42.83 -13.25
C LEU A 197 -38.38 -43.81 -12.92
N ILE A 198 -38.22 -43.99 -11.59
CA ILE A 198 -37.70 -45.15 -10.78
C ILE A 198 -36.16 -45.26 -10.59
N PRO A 199 -35.64 -45.70 -9.42
CA PRO A 199 -35.87 -45.31 -8.01
C PRO A 199 -34.56 -44.95 -7.26
N GLU A 200 -34.69 -44.46 -6.02
CA GLU A 200 -33.63 -44.32 -5.02
C GLU A 200 -32.93 -45.67 -4.71
N ASP A 201 -31.60 -45.69 -4.68
CA ASP A 201 -30.78 -46.30 -3.62
C ASP A 201 -29.26 -46.03 -3.86
N ILE A 202 -28.51 -46.09 -2.76
CA ILE A 202 -27.07 -46.37 -2.59
C ILE A 202 -26.12 -45.16 -2.44
N SER A 203 -26.00 -44.77 -1.16
CA SER A 203 -24.76 -44.56 -0.37
C SER A 203 -23.40 -44.49 -1.09
N ASN A 204 -22.57 -43.50 -0.72
CA ASN A 204 -21.18 -43.62 -0.21
C ASN A 204 -20.54 -42.20 -0.26
N GLU A 205 -20.24 -41.60 0.90
CA GLU A 205 -18.86 -41.45 1.42
C GLU A 205 -17.89 -40.75 0.46
N ASP A 206 -17.78 -39.42 0.57
CA ASP A 206 -16.62 -38.66 0.10
C ASP A 206 -16.17 -37.71 1.23
N ASP A 207 -15.30 -38.26 2.09
CA ASP A 207 -14.49 -37.54 3.07
C ASP A 207 -13.39 -36.73 2.34
N PRO A 208 -13.35 -35.39 2.48
CA PRO A 208 -12.44 -34.51 1.73
C PRO A 208 -10.95 -34.69 2.11
N LEU A 209 -10.62 -35.51 3.11
CA LEU A 209 -9.24 -35.67 3.60
C LEU A 209 -8.40 -36.70 2.83
N SER A 210 -8.97 -37.49 1.91
CA SER A 210 -8.21 -38.47 1.12
C SER A 210 -7.61 -37.93 -0.19
N LEU A 211 -7.97 -36.70 -0.59
CA LEU A 211 -7.44 -36.04 -1.79
C LEU A 211 -6.10 -35.32 -1.55
N PHE A 212 -5.73 -35.05 -0.30
CA PHE A 212 -4.53 -34.29 0.05
C PHE A 212 -3.25 -35.15 0.10
N GLU A 213 -3.36 -36.46 0.35
CA GLU A 213 -2.18 -37.35 0.40
C GLU A 213 -1.69 -37.84 -0.97
N LYS A 214 -2.44 -37.60 -2.06
CA LYS A 214 -2.01 -37.94 -3.43
C LYS A 214 -1.11 -36.90 -4.09
N PHE A 215 -0.87 -35.75 -3.46
CA PHE A 215 -0.14 -34.64 -4.07
C PHE A 215 1.38 -34.61 -3.80
N TRP A 216 1.91 -35.46 -2.91
CA TRP A 216 3.34 -35.44 -2.53
C TRP A 216 4.15 -36.69 -2.89
N THR A 217 3.64 -37.56 -3.75
CA THR A 217 4.42 -38.68 -4.29
C THR A 217 4.39 -38.70 -5.82
N TYR A 218 5.09 -37.77 -6.46
CA TYR A 218 5.66 -37.99 -7.80
C TYR A 218 6.84 -37.05 -8.09
N ASP A 219 8.00 -37.68 -8.20
CA ASP A 219 9.27 -37.35 -8.88
C ASP A 219 10.16 -36.16 -8.46
N GLY A 220 11.40 -36.54 -8.09
CA GLY A 220 12.59 -35.70 -7.93
C GLY A 220 13.67 -36.38 -7.10
#